data_AF-A0A6F8TB76-F1
#
_entry.id   AF-A0A6F8TB76-F1
#
_cell.length_a   1.000
_cell.length_b   1.000
_cell.length_c   1.000
_cell.angle_alpha   90.00
_cell.angle_beta   90.00
_cell.angle_gamma   90.00
#
_symmetry.space_group_name_H-M   'P 1'
#
loop_
_entity.id
_entity.type
_entity.pdbx_description
1 polymer ?
#
loop_
_entity_poly.entity_id
_entity_poly.type
_entity_poly.pdbx_seq_one_letter_code
_entity_poly.pdbx_strand_id
1 'polypeptide(L)'
;MSSANTEQSRLSSQKKNQSSTWNHPVPLTHVLNNETPYPFDALPNILQQVVNAYQNYGQQPLPLVVSGALANLSLACQTLANVARDNYLVSPVSLYFLVIASSGERKSAADNVFSKAIRQWEATIVMGHDY
;
A
#
# COMPACT_ATOMS: atom_id res chain seq x y z
N MET A 1 -28.87 -33.69 -61.87
CA MET A 1 -27.39 -33.75 -61.87
C MET A 1 -26.86 -32.66 -60.97
N SER A 2 -25.99 -33.03 -60.02
CA SER A 2 -25.12 -32.15 -59.20
C SER A 2 -25.87 -31.23 -58.20
N SER A 3 -26.15 -31.59 -56.95
CA SER A 3 -25.21 -32.03 -55.88
C SER A 3 -23.93 -31.19 -55.90
N ALA A 4 -23.82 -30.17 -55.03
CA ALA A 4 -22.58 -29.75 -54.33
C ALA A 4 -22.54 -28.28 -53.82
N ASN A 5 -23.46 -27.37 -54.18
CA ASN A 5 -23.22 -25.92 -53.90
C ASN A 5 -24.04 -25.28 -52.77
N THR A 6 -24.95 -25.99 -52.11
CA THR A 6 -25.89 -25.34 -51.17
C THR A 6 -25.34 -25.23 -49.74
N GLU A 7 -24.41 -26.09 -49.31
CA GLU A 7 -23.90 -26.09 -47.93
C GLU A 7 -22.79 -25.08 -47.64
N GLN A 8 -22.08 -24.57 -48.66
CA GLN A 8 -21.05 -23.54 -48.46
C GLN A 8 -21.63 -22.14 -48.19
N SER A 9 -22.93 -21.94 -48.42
CA SER A 9 -23.59 -20.64 -48.23
C SER A 9 -23.94 -20.32 -46.76
N ARG A 10 -23.94 -21.32 -45.86
CA ARG A 10 -24.36 -21.12 -44.46
C ARG A 10 -23.23 -20.72 -43.50
N LEU A 11 -21.97 -20.82 -43.90
CA LEU A 11 -20.82 -20.45 -43.06
C LEU A 11 -20.36 -19.00 -43.26
N SER A 12 -20.86 -18.28 -44.26
CA SER A 12 -20.38 -16.93 -44.61
C SER A 12 -21.24 -15.77 -44.10
N SER A 13 -22.40 -16.02 -43.47
CA SER A 13 -23.40 -14.98 -43.26
C SER A 13 -23.55 -14.44 -41.82
N GLN A 14 -22.63 -14.75 -40.89
CA GLN A 14 -22.65 -14.14 -39.55
C GLN A 14 -21.25 -13.79 -39.02
N LYS A 15 -20.43 -13.11 -39.81
CA LYS A 15 -19.53 -12.10 -39.23
C LYS A 15 -20.30 -10.80 -39.13
N LYS A 16 -21.19 -10.74 -38.14
CA LYS A 16 -21.84 -9.51 -37.71
C LYS A 16 -20.70 -8.53 -37.41
N ASN A 17 -20.59 -7.48 -38.22
CA ASN A 17 -19.81 -6.27 -37.94
C ASN A 17 -20.29 -5.71 -36.60
N GLN A 18 -19.83 -6.28 -35.50
CA GLN A 18 -19.71 -5.53 -34.26
C GLN A 18 -18.43 -4.73 -34.45
N SER A 19 -18.56 -3.56 -35.07
CA SER A 19 -17.55 -2.51 -34.95
C SER A 19 -17.40 -2.27 -33.46
N SER A 20 -16.37 -2.88 -32.89
CA SER A 20 -16.18 -2.93 -31.47
C SER A 20 -15.84 -1.51 -31.03
N THR A 21 -16.78 -0.86 -30.35
CA THR A 21 -16.63 0.50 -29.82
C THR A 21 -15.74 0.50 -28.58
N TRP A 22 -14.61 -0.20 -28.65
CA TRP A 22 -13.58 -0.09 -27.63
C TRP A 22 -12.86 1.23 -27.87
N ASN A 23 -12.85 2.08 -26.85
CA ASN A 23 -12.00 3.24 -26.84
C ASN A 23 -10.54 2.80 -26.96
N HIS A 24 -9.70 3.62 -27.60
CA HIS A 24 -8.28 3.35 -27.68
C HIS A 24 -7.69 3.13 -26.28
N PRO A 25 -6.81 2.14 -26.10
CA PRO A 25 -6.22 1.85 -24.80
C PRO A 25 -5.48 3.08 -24.29
N VAL A 26 -5.88 3.57 -23.12
CA VAL A 26 -5.20 4.66 -22.43
C VAL A 26 -3.92 4.10 -21.82
N PRO A 27 -2.75 4.75 -22.00
CA PRO A 27 -1.52 4.33 -21.35
C PRO A 27 -1.71 4.23 -19.82
N LEU A 28 -1.24 3.13 -19.22
CA LEU A 28 -1.23 2.96 -17.76
C LEU A 28 -0.36 4.01 -17.05
N THR A 29 0.57 4.60 -17.80
CA THR A 29 1.46 5.67 -17.34
C THR A 29 0.73 7.00 -17.45
N HIS A 30 0.18 7.47 -16.33
CA HIS A 30 -0.14 8.88 -16.19
C HIS A 30 1.16 9.69 -16.24
N VAL A 31 1.18 10.77 -17.03
CA VAL A 31 2.17 11.84 -16.83
C VAL A 31 1.93 12.34 -15.41
N LEU A 32 2.92 12.16 -14.53
CA LEU A 32 2.87 12.64 -13.15
C LEU A 32 2.87 14.17 -13.21
N ASN A 33 1.68 14.77 -13.27
CA ASN A 33 1.52 16.20 -13.07
C ASN A 33 1.90 16.52 -11.61
N ASN A 34 2.73 17.55 -11.42
CA ASN A 34 3.23 18.14 -10.17
C ASN A 34 2.97 17.34 -8.88
N GLU A 35 4.04 16.93 -8.20
CA GLU A 35 3.98 16.31 -6.87
C GLU A 35 3.06 17.11 -5.93
N THR A 36 1.90 16.55 -5.60
CA THR A 36 1.04 17.10 -4.57
C THR A 36 1.72 16.93 -3.21
N PRO A 37 1.79 17.98 -2.38
CA PRO A 37 2.43 17.89 -1.08
C PRO A 37 1.75 16.82 -0.20
N TYR A 38 2.54 16.16 0.64
CA TYR A 38 2.03 15.16 1.57
C TYR A 38 1.00 15.81 2.54
N PRO A 39 -0.17 15.19 2.77
CA PRO A 39 -1.25 15.78 3.55
C PRO A 39 -0.96 15.70 5.06
N PHE A 40 -0.02 16.50 5.53
CA PHE A 40 0.41 16.52 6.92
C PHE A 40 -0.74 16.88 7.88
N ASP A 41 -1.57 17.85 7.49
CA ASP A 41 -2.67 18.35 8.30
C ASP A 41 -3.80 17.33 8.50
N ALA A 42 -3.83 16.27 7.67
CA ALA A 42 -4.78 15.17 7.82
C ALA A 42 -4.38 14.18 8.93
N LEU A 43 -3.14 14.26 9.44
CA LEU A 43 -2.69 13.40 10.54
C LEU A 43 -3.32 13.83 11.87
N PRO A 44 -3.57 12.90 12.79
CA PRO A 44 -3.90 13.23 14.17
C PRO A 44 -2.85 14.16 14.81
N ASN A 45 -3.29 15.11 15.63
CA ASN A 45 -2.42 16.12 16.25
C ASN A 45 -1.20 15.49 16.99
N ILE A 46 -1.41 14.37 17.68
CA ILE A 46 -0.33 13.63 18.36
C ILE A 46 0.75 13.18 17.37
N LEU A 47 0.35 12.63 16.22
CA LEU A 47 1.29 12.22 15.18
C LEU A 47 1.97 13.42 14.54
N GLN A 48 1.26 14.52 14.29
CA GLN A 48 1.86 15.75 13.77
C GLN A 48 2.99 16.25 14.68
N GLN A 49 2.78 16.29 16.00
CA GLN A 49 3.79 16.73 16.97
C GLN A 49 5.02 15.83 16.97
N VAL A 50 4.81 14.51 17.03
CA VAL A 50 5.90 13.52 17.04
C VAL A 50 6.72 13.58 15.75
N VAL A 51 6.04 13.66 14.60
CA VAL A 51 6.67 13.71 13.29
C VAL A 51 7.45 15.00 13.10
N ASN A 52 6.90 16.16 13.49
CA ASN A 52 7.60 17.44 13.45
C ASN A 52 8.86 17.43 14.33
N ALA A 53 8.75 16.91 15.55
CA ALA A 53 9.89 16.80 16.47
C ALA A 53 11.01 15.95 15.86
N TYR A 54 10.66 14.82 15.22
CA TYR A 54 11.63 13.95 14.57
C TYR A 54 12.21 14.57 13.29
N GLN A 55 11.39 15.18 12.45
CA GLN A 55 11.81 15.76 11.17
C GLN A 55 12.85 16.88 11.38
N ASN A 56 12.66 17.71 12.40
CA ASN A 56 13.62 18.76 12.79
C ASN A 56 15.02 18.21 13.11
N TYR A 57 15.10 16.94 13.54
CA TYR A 57 16.37 16.26 13.84
C TYR A 57 16.90 15.44 12.66
N GLY A 58 16.04 14.63 12.03
CA GLY A 58 16.43 13.65 11.02
C GLY A 58 16.63 14.22 9.61
N GLN A 59 16.00 15.37 9.30
CA GLN A 59 15.94 15.98 7.96
C GLN A 59 15.49 15.02 6.84
N GLN A 60 14.70 14.00 7.19
CA GLN A 60 14.21 13.01 6.24
C GLN A 60 12.91 13.48 5.59
N PRO A 61 12.55 12.96 4.39
CA PRO A 61 11.27 13.24 3.78
C PRO A 61 10.12 12.92 4.73
N LEU A 62 9.16 13.84 4.84
CA LEU A 62 8.01 13.71 5.72
C LEU A 62 7.23 12.38 5.52
N PRO A 63 6.93 11.92 4.29
CA PRO A 63 6.20 10.67 4.08
C PRO A 63 6.93 9.45 4.67
N LEU A 64 8.27 9.46 4.63
CA LEU A 64 9.10 8.38 5.17
C LEU A 64 8.98 8.33 6.69
N VAL A 65 9.11 9.47 7.37
CA VAL A 65 8.99 9.55 8.84
C VAL A 65 7.60 9.08 9.29
N VAL A 66 6.55 9.57 8.63
CA VAL A 66 5.17 9.20 8.95
C VAL A 66 4.92 7.70 8.73
N SER A 67 5.47 7.12 7.64
CA SER A 67 5.33 5.69 7.38
C SER A 67 5.93 4.82 8.49
N GLY A 68 7.12 5.19 9.02
CA GLY A 68 7.73 4.49 10.15
C GLY A 68 6.91 4.62 11.43
N ALA A 69 6.37 5.81 11.71
CA ALA A 69 5.52 6.03 12.87
C ALA A 69 4.22 5.20 12.80
N LEU A 70 3.55 5.20 11.65
CA LEU A 70 2.31 4.45 11.44
C LEU A 70 2.53 2.94 11.43
N ALA A 71 3.67 2.45 10.94
CA ALA A 71 4.03 1.04 11.02
C ALA A 71 4.10 0.55 12.47
N ASN A 72 4.77 1.32 13.34
CA ASN A 72 4.89 1.00 14.76
C ASN A 72 3.56 1.15 15.51
N LEU A 73 2.75 2.16 15.16
CA LEU A 73 1.40 2.29 15.70
C LEU A 73 0.51 1.10 15.30
N SER A 74 0.57 0.67 14.04
CA SER A 74 -0.15 -0.51 13.58
C SER A 74 0.24 -1.74 14.40
N LEU A 75 1.54 -1.95 14.65
CA LEU A 75 2.02 -3.06 15.46
C LEU A 75 1.53 -2.98 16.91
N ALA A 76 1.56 -1.79 17.53
CA ALA A 76 1.04 -1.59 18.88
C ALA A 76 -0.47 -1.84 18.99
N CYS A 77 -1.24 -1.54 17.93
CA CYS A 77 -2.69 -1.74 17.90
C CYS A 77 -3.12 -3.16 17.51
N GLN A 78 -2.23 -4.00 16.96
CA GLN A 78 -2.57 -5.36 16.49
C GLN A 78 -3.21 -6.22 17.59
N THR A 79 -2.81 -6.03 18.84
CA THR A 79 -3.32 -6.81 19.98
C THR A 79 -4.69 -6.33 20.48
N LEU A 80 -5.14 -5.15 20.05
CA LEU A 80 -6.34 -4.50 20.56
C LEU A 80 -7.60 -4.83 19.77
N ALA A 81 -7.47 -5.11 18.46
CA ALA A 81 -8.64 -5.30 17.60
C ALA A 81 -8.35 -6.18 16.38
N ASN A 82 -9.39 -6.91 15.97
CA ASN A 82 -9.48 -7.60 14.70
C ASN A 82 -10.38 -6.84 13.72
N VAL A 83 -10.10 -6.98 12.43
CA VAL A 83 -10.90 -6.46 11.31
C VAL A 83 -11.44 -7.64 10.53
N ALA A 84 -12.75 -7.67 10.31
CA ALA A 84 -13.42 -8.63 9.45
C ALA A 84 -13.64 -8.00 8.08
N ARG A 85 -13.11 -8.63 7.02
CA ARG A 85 -13.34 -8.22 5.61
C ARG A 85 -14.49 -9.01 5.01
N ASP A 86 -14.67 -10.24 5.48
CA ASP A 86 -15.85 -11.07 5.30
C ASP A 86 -16.00 -12.02 6.51
N ASN A 87 -16.91 -13.00 6.42
CA ASN A 87 -17.21 -13.96 7.49
C ASN A 87 -16.05 -14.92 7.82
N TYR A 88 -15.05 -15.05 6.94
CA TYR A 88 -13.93 -15.98 7.07
C TYR A 88 -12.56 -15.28 7.13
N LEU A 89 -12.49 -14.02 6.69
CA LEU A 89 -11.29 -13.19 6.63
C LEU A 89 -11.29 -12.18 7.77
N VAL A 90 -11.14 -12.73 8.98
CA VAL A 90 -10.92 -11.97 10.21
C VAL A 90 -9.44 -12.02 10.56
N SER A 91 -8.79 -10.87 10.69
CA SER A 91 -7.40 -10.80 11.13
C SER A 91 -7.15 -9.57 11.99
N PRO A 92 -6.04 -9.51 12.74
CA PRO A 92 -5.62 -8.30 13.44
C PRO A 92 -5.55 -7.07 12.51
N VAL A 93 -5.74 -5.88 13.07
CA VAL A 93 -5.50 -4.62 12.36
C VAL A 93 -4.05 -4.58 11.89
N SER A 94 -3.81 -4.46 10.59
CA SER A 94 -2.46 -4.35 10.04
C SER A 94 -2.39 -3.29 8.94
N LEU A 95 -1.26 -2.60 8.86
CA LEU A 95 -0.91 -1.69 7.77
C LEU A 95 0.36 -2.18 7.08
N TYR A 96 0.40 -2.08 5.75
CA TYR A 96 1.56 -2.43 4.94
C TYR A 96 2.12 -1.16 4.28
N PHE A 97 3.42 -0.91 4.47
CA PHE A 97 4.10 0.26 3.92
C PHE A 97 5.19 -0.18 2.94
N LEU A 98 5.15 0.37 1.73
CA LEU A 98 6.21 0.26 0.74
C LEU A 98 6.82 1.64 0.52
N VAL A 99 8.09 1.79 0.87
CA VAL A 99 8.82 3.06 0.74
C VAL A 99 9.94 2.89 -0.29
N ILE A 100 9.82 3.60 -1.39
CA ILE A 100 10.88 3.70 -2.41
C ILE A 100 11.66 4.97 -2.09
N ALA A 101 12.94 4.82 -1.74
CA ALA A 101 13.79 5.95 -1.38
C ALA A 101 15.24 5.64 -1.78
N SER A 102 16.01 6.66 -2.11
CA SER A 102 17.41 6.52 -2.56
C SER A 102 18.31 5.97 -1.45
N SER A 103 19.31 5.16 -1.81
CA SER A 103 20.30 4.69 -0.82
C SER A 103 20.95 5.89 -0.12
N GLY A 104 20.96 5.92 1.21
CA GLY A 104 21.47 7.05 2.00
C GLY A 104 20.40 7.98 2.62
N GLU A 105 19.13 7.89 2.24
CA GLU A 105 18.02 8.71 2.82
C GLU A 105 17.60 8.31 4.24
N ARG A 106 18.49 7.61 4.96
CA ARG A 106 18.36 7.22 6.38
C ARG A 106 17.05 6.48 6.72
N LYS A 107 16.40 5.82 5.76
CA LYS A 107 15.17 5.02 5.92
C LYS A 107 15.15 4.21 7.23
N SER A 108 16.18 3.40 7.44
CA SER A 108 16.31 2.53 8.62
C SER A 108 16.51 3.30 9.93
N ALA A 109 17.05 4.52 9.89
CA ALA A 109 17.23 5.34 11.08
C ALA A 109 15.91 5.89 11.61
N ALA A 110 14.99 6.31 10.73
CA ALA A 110 13.63 6.68 11.10
C ALA A 110 12.92 5.51 11.77
N ASP A 111 12.92 4.36 11.10
CA ASP A 111 12.26 3.17 11.60
C ASP A 111 12.84 2.68 12.93
N ASN A 112 14.16 2.73 13.11
CA ASN A 112 14.82 2.37 14.36
C ASN A 112 14.39 3.24 15.54
N VAL A 113 14.12 4.53 15.33
CA VAL A 113 13.70 5.42 16.42
C VAL A 113 12.27 5.10 16.86
N PHE A 114 11.35 4.91 15.92
CA PHE A 114 9.96 4.57 16.25
C PHE A 114 9.81 3.14 16.80
N SER A 115 10.61 2.19 16.31
CA SER A 115 10.57 0.79 16.77
C SER A 115 11.28 0.54 18.10
N LYS A 116 12.06 1.50 18.62
CA LYS A 116 12.83 1.35 19.85
C LYS A 116 11.96 0.89 21.05
N ALA A 117 10.79 1.50 21.23
CA ALA A 117 9.90 1.15 22.34
C ALA A 117 9.38 -0.29 22.24
N ILE A 118 9.01 -0.71 21.04
CA ILE A 118 8.51 -2.06 20.77
C ILE A 118 9.62 -3.10 20.97
N ARG A 119 10.82 -2.85 20.43
CA ARG A 119 11.98 -3.74 20.63
C ARG A 119 12.38 -3.86 22.09
N GLN A 120 12.28 -2.77 22.85
CA GLN A 120 12.55 -2.80 24.29
C GLN A 120 11.51 -3.66 25.02
N TRP A 121 10.23 -3.54 24.67
CA TRP A 121 9.18 -4.39 25.22
C TRP A 121 9.41 -5.87 24.88
N GLU A 122 9.71 -6.18 23.62
CA GLU A 122 10.02 -7.54 23.17
C GLU A 122 11.18 -8.14 23.97
N ALA A 123 12.27 -7.40 24.17
CA ALA A 123 13.42 -7.84 24.95
C ALA A 123 13.05 -8.13 26.43
N THR A 124 12.16 -7.33 27.03
CA THR A 124 11.67 -7.58 28.40
C THR A 124 10.83 -8.85 28.48
N ILE A 125 9.99 -9.13 27.48
CA ILE A 125 9.18 -10.35 27.44
C ILE A 125 10.07 -11.59 27.26
N VAL A 126 11.05 -11.54 26.36
CA VAL A 126 11.97 -12.66 26.09
C VAL A 126 12.77 -13.01 27.35
N MET A 127 13.35 -12.03 28.04
CA MET A 127 14.10 -12.28 29.28
C MET A 127 13.24 -12.74 30.46
N GLY A 128 11.92 -12.59 30.40
CA GLY A 128 10.99 -13.06 31.42
C GLY A 128 10.54 -14.51 31.25
N HIS A 129 10.85 -15.16 30.12
CA HIS A 129 10.38 -16.50 29.77
C HIS A 129 11.46 -17.60 29.95
N ASP A 130 12.67 -17.23 30.38
CA ASP A 130 13.81 -18.12 30.64
C ASP A 130 13.92 -18.59 32.12
N TYR A 131 12.80 -18.72 32.84
CA TYR A 131 12.74 -19.22 34.22
C TYR A 131 11.76 -20.39 34.40
#